data_AF-A0A7W9PSN8-F1
#
_entry.id   AF-A0A7W9PSN8-F1
#
_cell.length_a   1.000
_cell.length_b   1.000
_cell.length_c   1.000
_cell.angle_alpha   90.00
_cell.angle_beta   90.00
_cell.angle_gamma   90.00
#
_symmetry.space_group_name_H-M   'P 1'
#
loop_
_entity.id
_entity.type
_entity.pdbx_description
1 polymer ?
#
loop_
_entity_poly.entity_id
_entity_poly.type
_entity_poly.pdbx_seq_one_letter_code
_entity_poly.pdbx_strand_id
1 'polypeptide(L)'
;MALQQPQWNLTDKQYRSNFDLYVTVRGYRIVDLCGYEVPSSSTQAIDHVRFGVIWEKWDGLEGAFHWSAHHTPVADYQGIHNQRTAEGYRPVRISGHTVLDDVFIASIWEKSTRTDREEQWGIPYGELYSKINEIRSNGQRVVDVTVYPGPANDTKCALIWENSDGRDWAVVESLATAYQHDFESLIGEGYRPVRVFGHRRSNPGGQPDTHRFISLWERENGASWIPLYARHGVTDLTVASEVPLKRMAGYRMVALGGFNAAAKPEILARFCPIWERREMNPVISNLVRRFLVKYNVPGLSVAVAKGGQLVYAQGFGYADKTSLEGVKNSSLFRIASASKPITATAVMKLASEGSLAPADLVFGSMGWLNGFDASLDPKFKEITVRHLLEHSCGGWANDSSDPIYVNPSFTHKQLIAWVLSHRPLQNPPGLKFAYSNFGYCLLGRIIERASGKPYEAYVRDNILGPCGITDMYIAGNTVAERRAGEVTYYDQAGGNPYGIPVTRMDSHGGWLGTATDLVKFMSKLPDLLDSGWLDYMTKPSGLSGSDGYALGWRNYNGSMYHGGDFAGTNSYLARTADGYCLAVLTNTRKRDSADLDNVEKNSLIGLGHLMWSIRDQVDLWT
;
A
#
# COMPACT_ATOMS: atom_id res chain seq x y z
N MET A 1 -0.72 -0.69 5.06
CA MET A 1 -0.52 -2.11 5.32
C MET A 1 0.39 -2.26 6.51
N ALA A 2 -0.20 -2.61 7.65
CA ALA A 2 0.48 -3.06 8.85
C ALA A 2 1.69 -3.95 8.50
N LEU A 3 2.74 -3.81 9.29
CA LEU A 3 3.96 -4.62 9.32
C LEU A 3 3.64 -6.10 9.63
N GLN A 4 2.87 -6.74 8.77
CA GLN A 4 2.54 -8.14 8.84
C GLN A 4 3.41 -8.89 7.82
N GLN A 5 3.96 -10.03 8.20
CA GLN A 5 4.71 -10.93 7.34
C GLN A 5 4.05 -12.32 7.43
N PRO A 6 3.00 -12.62 6.63
CA PRO A 6 2.52 -13.98 6.54
C PRO A 6 3.59 -14.81 5.81
N GLN A 7 3.95 -15.94 6.38
CA GLN A 7 4.88 -16.90 5.82
C GLN A 7 4.27 -18.29 5.96
N TRP A 8 4.56 -19.15 4.99
CA TRP A 8 4.09 -20.53 4.98
C TRP A 8 5.16 -21.41 4.34
N ASN A 9 4.97 -22.72 4.42
CA ASN A 9 5.95 -23.73 4.05
C ASN A 9 7.30 -23.55 4.76
N LEU A 10 7.32 -22.98 5.97
CA LEU A 10 8.54 -22.84 6.75
C LEU A 10 8.95 -24.21 7.30
N THR A 11 10.21 -24.62 7.10
CA THR A 11 10.79 -25.73 7.89
C THR A 11 10.93 -25.31 9.36
N ASP A 12 11.11 -26.26 10.28
CA ASP A 12 11.40 -25.95 11.69
C ASP A 12 12.60 -24.99 11.84
N LYS A 13 13.69 -25.26 11.12
CA LYS A 13 14.87 -24.38 11.11
C LYS A 13 14.53 -22.96 10.65
N GLN A 14 13.77 -22.83 9.56
CA GLN A 14 13.35 -21.52 9.04
C GLN A 14 12.41 -20.81 10.00
N TYR A 15 11.48 -21.53 10.63
CA TYR A 15 10.61 -20.99 11.66
C TYR A 15 11.44 -20.40 12.81
N ARG A 16 12.39 -21.16 13.38
CA ARG A 16 13.22 -20.69 14.51
C ARG A 16 14.05 -19.47 14.14
N SER A 17 14.70 -19.50 12.97
CA SER A 17 15.46 -18.34 12.47
C SER A 17 14.58 -17.11 12.27
N ASN A 18 13.36 -17.28 11.76
CA ASN A 18 12.42 -16.19 11.57
C ASN A 18 11.83 -15.71 12.90
N PHE A 19 11.62 -16.60 13.87
CA PHE A 19 11.21 -16.24 15.23
C PHE A 19 12.24 -15.32 15.87
N ASP A 20 13.52 -15.71 15.86
CA ASP A 20 14.61 -14.91 16.41
C ASP A 20 14.71 -13.55 15.71
N LEU A 21 14.59 -13.53 14.38
CA LEU A 21 14.63 -12.29 13.62
C LEU A 21 13.42 -11.39 13.88
N TYR A 22 12.20 -11.91 13.78
CA TYR A 22 11.00 -11.10 13.82
C TYR A 22 10.63 -10.75 15.25
N VAL A 23 10.57 -11.73 16.15
CA VAL A 23 10.15 -11.53 17.54
C VAL A 23 11.26 -10.91 18.35
N THR A 24 12.43 -11.55 18.41
CA THR A 24 13.52 -11.12 19.30
C THR A 24 14.23 -9.86 18.81
N VAL A 25 14.48 -9.73 17.49
CA VAL A 25 15.25 -8.60 16.94
C VAL A 25 14.37 -7.45 16.44
N ARG A 26 13.22 -7.74 15.81
CA ARG A 26 12.43 -6.71 15.11
C ARG A 26 11.14 -6.28 15.81
N GLY A 27 10.83 -6.85 16.98
CA GLY A 27 9.65 -6.49 17.78
C GLY A 27 8.32 -6.91 17.16
N TYR A 28 8.26 -8.10 16.56
CA TYR A 28 7.02 -8.68 16.06
C TYR A 28 6.43 -9.65 17.09
N ARG A 29 5.13 -9.90 16.98
CA ARG A 29 4.43 -11.01 17.64
C ARG A 29 3.89 -11.97 16.60
N ILE A 30 3.52 -13.17 17.04
CA ILE A 30 2.77 -14.12 16.21
C ILE A 30 1.28 -13.94 16.49
N VAL A 31 0.49 -13.76 15.43
CA VAL A 31 -0.98 -13.65 15.53
C VAL A 31 -1.71 -14.91 15.06
N ASP A 32 -1.04 -15.72 14.25
CA ASP A 32 -1.50 -17.05 13.89
C ASP A 32 -0.35 -18.01 13.62
N LEU A 33 -0.58 -19.28 13.94
CA LEU A 33 0.39 -20.36 13.83
C LEU A 33 -0.35 -21.67 13.54
N CYS A 34 0.13 -22.38 12.52
CA CYS A 34 -0.27 -23.75 12.27
C CYS A 34 0.93 -24.63 11.87
N GLY A 35 0.85 -25.91 12.22
CA GLY A 35 1.75 -26.95 11.74
C GLY A 35 1.02 -27.91 10.80
N TYR A 36 1.72 -28.47 9.82
CA TYR A 36 1.21 -29.50 8.94
C TYR A 36 2.34 -30.33 8.35
N GLU A 37 2.03 -31.55 7.94
CA GLU A 37 2.97 -32.45 7.31
C GLU A 37 3.09 -32.18 5.81
N VAL A 38 4.31 -32.24 5.30
CA VAL A 38 4.63 -32.33 3.88
C VAL A 38 5.55 -33.54 3.69
N PRO A 39 5.13 -34.59 2.94
CA PRO A 39 5.92 -35.80 2.79
C PRO A 39 7.34 -35.53 2.28
N SER A 40 8.32 -36.15 2.93
CA SER A 40 9.74 -36.11 2.62
C SER A 40 10.29 -37.54 2.45
N SER A 41 11.42 -37.70 1.75
CA SER A 41 12.13 -38.98 1.67
C SER A 41 12.91 -39.33 2.94
N SER A 42 13.01 -38.40 3.90
CA SER A 42 13.67 -38.61 5.19
C SER A 42 12.80 -39.42 6.16
N THR A 43 13.41 -40.08 7.13
CA THR A 43 12.72 -40.74 8.25
C THR A 43 12.59 -39.85 9.48
N GLN A 44 13.15 -38.63 9.48
CA GLN A 44 13.09 -37.71 10.61
C GLN A 44 11.87 -36.80 10.51
N ALA A 45 11.01 -36.78 11.55
CA ALA A 45 9.79 -35.95 11.58
C ALA A 45 10.05 -34.47 11.24
N ILE A 46 11.19 -33.94 11.69
CA ILE A 46 11.58 -32.54 11.45
C ILE A 46 11.68 -32.15 9.97
N ASP A 47 11.93 -33.13 9.09
CA ASP A 47 12.04 -32.89 7.65
C ASP A 47 10.67 -32.88 6.95
N HIS A 48 9.66 -33.46 7.59
CA HIS A 48 8.28 -33.50 7.08
C HIS A 48 7.45 -32.33 7.58
N VAL A 49 7.73 -31.79 8.76
CA VAL A 49 6.92 -30.68 9.31
C VAL A 49 7.12 -29.38 8.56
N ARG A 50 6.02 -28.65 8.35
CA ARG A 50 6.01 -27.27 7.87
C ARG A 50 5.10 -26.39 8.72
N PHE A 51 5.40 -25.09 8.75
CA PHE A 51 4.64 -24.10 9.50
C PHE A 51 4.06 -23.00 8.61
N GLY A 52 2.83 -22.61 8.93
CA GLY A 52 2.22 -21.35 8.53
C GLY A 52 2.21 -20.39 9.71
N VAL A 53 2.70 -19.17 9.51
CA VAL A 53 2.86 -18.17 10.57
C VAL A 53 2.47 -16.80 10.04
N ILE A 54 1.77 -16.04 10.87
CA ILE A 54 1.52 -14.63 10.61
C ILE A 54 2.28 -13.83 11.67
N TRP A 55 3.39 -13.21 11.27
CA TRP A 55 4.12 -12.25 12.10
C TRP A 55 3.49 -10.87 11.97
N GLU A 56 3.29 -10.15 13.06
CA GLU A 56 2.77 -8.77 13.05
C GLU A 56 3.64 -7.90 13.95
N LYS A 57 4.11 -6.74 13.46
CA LYS A 57 4.87 -5.82 14.29
C LYS A 57 4.01 -5.25 15.40
N TRP A 58 4.62 -5.14 16.56
CA TRP A 58 3.99 -4.75 17.79
C TRP A 58 4.57 -3.42 18.25
N ASP A 59 3.73 -2.39 18.33
CA ASP A 59 4.13 -1.01 18.65
C ASP A 59 3.94 -0.64 20.15
N GLY A 60 3.59 -1.61 21.01
CA GLY A 60 3.18 -1.38 22.39
C GLY A 60 4.15 -1.89 23.47
N LEU A 61 4.52 -0.98 24.37
CA LEU A 61 5.08 -1.08 25.73
C LEU A 61 5.37 -2.50 26.31
N GLU A 62 6.54 -2.62 26.97
CA GLU A 62 6.88 -3.74 27.87
C GLU A 62 5.65 -4.17 28.70
N GLY A 63 5.14 -5.39 28.50
CA GLY A 63 4.05 -5.93 29.32
C GLY A 63 3.12 -6.95 28.66
N ALA A 64 2.87 -6.87 27.35
CA ALA A 64 2.09 -7.88 26.62
C ALA A 64 3.02 -8.97 26.07
N PHE A 65 3.59 -9.78 26.96
CA PHE A 65 4.42 -10.90 26.54
C PHE A 65 3.53 -11.94 25.84
N HIS A 66 3.79 -12.14 24.55
CA HIS A 66 3.29 -13.28 23.80
C HIS A 66 4.32 -14.41 23.93
N TRP A 67 3.86 -15.61 24.24
CA TRP A 67 4.69 -16.82 24.23
C TRP A 67 4.12 -17.80 23.20
N SER A 68 4.96 -18.61 22.57
CA SER A 68 4.49 -19.59 21.59
C SER A 68 5.34 -20.85 21.58
N ALA A 69 4.71 -21.97 21.25
CA ALA A 69 5.34 -23.22 20.87
C ALA A 69 4.86 -23.64 19.48
N HIS A 70 5.72 -24.28 18.68
CA HIS A 70 5.39 -24.60 17.28
C HIS A 70 5.47 -26.09 16.94
N HIS A 71 6.20 -26.90 17.69
CA HIS A 71 6.39 -28.33 17.40
C HIS A 71 6.53 -29.15 18.69
N THR A 72 5.58 -29.00 19.62
CA THR A 72 5.62 -29.68 20.92
C THR A 72 4.97 -31.05 20.81
N PRO A 73 5.66 -32.16 21.13
CA PRO A 73 5.02 -33.47 21.25
C PRO A 73 3.82 -33.41 22.18
N VAL A 74 2.69 -34.01 21.82
CA VAL A 74 1.44 -33.91 22.59
C VAL A 74 1.61 -34.38 24.04
N ALA A 75 2.50 -35.34 24.30
CA ALA A 75 2.82 -35.85 25.63
C ALA A 75 3.44 -34.78 26.55
N ASP A 76 4.16 -33.81 25.97
CA ASP A 76 4.86 -32.75 26.71
C ASP A 76 3.98 -31.50 26.90
N TYR A 77 2.91 -31.36 26.12
CA TYR A 77 2.10 -30.14 26.07
C TYR A 77 1.40 -29.85 27.41
N GLN A 78 1.00 -30.87 28.17
CA GLN A 78 0.42 -30.68 29.51
C GLN A 78 1.37 -29.94 30.46
N GLY A 79 2.68 -30.24 30.39
CA GLY A 79 3.69 -29.56 31.20
C GLY A 79 3.82 -28.09 30.83
N ILE A 80 3.82 -27.79 29.54
CA ILE A 80 3.81 -26.41 29.02
C ILE A 80 2.55 -25.68 29.49
N HIS A 81 1.37 -26.27 29.31
CA HIS A 81 0.11 -25.67 29.73
C HIS A 81 0.14 -25.27 31.22
N ASN A 82 0.53 -26.21 32.09
CA ASN A 82 0.59 -25.96 33.53
C ASN A 82 1.57 -24.84 33.88
N GLN A 83 2.75 -24.84 33.24
CA GLN A 83 3.76 -23.81 33.47
C GLN A 83 3.30 -22.43 32.99
N ARG A 84 2.77 -22.32 31.77
CA ARG A 84 2.33 -21.05 31.18
C ARG A 84 1.17 -20.45 31.97
N THR A 85 0.21 -21.28 32.37
CA THR A 85 -0.91 -20.86 33.22
C THR A 85 -0.42 -20.33 34.58
N ALA A 86 0.55 -21.00 35.22
CA ALA A 86 1.15 -20.53 36.47
C ALA A 86 1.89 -19.19 36.32
N GLU A 87 2.46 -18.91 35.14
CA GLU A 87 3.12 -17.64 34.81
C GLU A 87 2.14 -16.51 34.41
N GLY A 88 0.83 -16.78 34.45
CA GLY A 88 -0.23 -15.82 34.13
C GLY A 88 -0.51 -15.66 32.64
N TYR A 89 -0.13 -16.66 31.83
CA TYR A 89 -0.51 -16.73 30.43
C TYR A 89 -1.81 -17.50 30.25
N ARG A 90 -2.55 -17.17 29.19
CA ARG A 90 -3.68 -17.96 28.70
C ARG A 90 -3.47 -18.35 27.23
N PRO A 91 -3.96 -19.51 26.78
CA PRO A 91 -3.84 -19.91 25.39
C PRO A 91 -4.71 -19.01 24.51
N VAL A 92 -4.29 -18.71 23.28
CA VAL A 92 -5.07 -17.91 22.31
C VAL A 92 -5.20 -18.57 20.96
N ARG A 93 -4.27 -19.48 20.64
CA ARG A 93 -4.28 -20.29 19.44
C ARG A 93 -3.79 -21.70 19.75
N ILE A 94 -4.41 -22.69 19.13
CA ILE A 94 -3.98 -24.10 19.18
C ILE A 94 -4.10 -24.73 17.79
N SER A 95 -3.06 -25.44 17.37
CA SER A 95 -3.00 -26.20 16.12
C SER A 95 -2.35 -27.55 16.40
N GLY A 96 -3.18 -28.58 16.49
CA GLY A 96 -2.71 -29.96 16.49
C GLY A 96 -2.36 -30.39 15.07
N HIS A 97 -1.30 -31.18 14.92
CA HIS A 97 -0.87 -31.71 13.64
C HIS A 97 -0.12 -33.04 13.85
N THR A 98 -0.10 -33.86 12.81
CA THR A 98 0.54 -35.18 12.82
C THR A 98 1.74 -35.14 11.91
N VAL A 99 2.83 -35.79 12.28
CA VAL A 99 4.03 -35.95 11.45
C VAL A 99 4.55 -37.36 11.69
N LEU A 100 4.62 -38.19 10.63
CA LEU A 100 5.04 -39.60 10.76
C LEU A 100 4.28 -40.36 11.88
N ASP A 101 2.96 -40.19 11.93
CA ASP A 101 2.05 -40.74 12.96
C ASP A 101 2.18 -40.18 14.40
N ASP A 102 3.20 -39.34 14.67
CA ASP A 102 3.34 -38.66 15.95
C ASP A 102 2.53 -37.35 15.97
N VAL A 103 1.91 -37.05 17.11
CA VAL A 103 1.05 -35.86 17.30
C VAL A 103 1.82 -34.74 17.98
N PHE A 104 1.74 -33.56 17.38
CA PHE A 104 2.36 -32.33 17.85
C PHE A 104 1.32 -31.22 18.03
N ILE A 105 1.60 -30.30 18.94
CA ILE A 105 0.82 -29.09 19.17
C ILE A 105 1.70 -27.87 18.89
N ALA A 106 1.15 -26.95 18.10
CA ALA A 106 1.59 -25.57 18.02
C ALA A 106 0.57 -24.70 18.77
N SER A 107 1.04 -23.75 19.59
CA SER A 107 0.19 -22.90 20.41
C SER A 107 0.75 -21.49 20.54
N ILE A 108 -0.15 -20.53 20.72
CA ILE A 108 0.19 -19.14 21.07
C ILE A 108 -0.51 -18.82 22.37
N TRP A 109 0.19 -18.07 23.21
CA TRP A 109 -0.20 -17.69 24.56
C TRP A 109 -0.02 -16.19 24.74
N GLU A 110 -0.91 -15.57 25.50
CA GLU A 110 -0.80 -14.16 25.86
C GLU A 110 -0.92 -13.99 27.37
N LYS A 111 -0.15 -13.06 27.92
CA LYS A 111 -0.31 -12.66 29.32
C LYS A 111 -1.62 -11.90 29.48
N SER A 112 -2.47 -12.31 30.42
CA SER A 112 -3.78 -11.70 30.63
C SER A 112 -4.20 -11.73 32.09
N THR A 113 -4.97 -10.74 32.52
CA THR A 113 -5.66 -10.75 33.81
C THR A 113 -6.98 -11.52 33.77
N ARG A 114 -7.46 -11.87 32.57
CA ARG A 114 -8.65 -12.70 32.37
C ARG A 114 -8.31 -14.18 32.56
N THR A 115 -9.06 -14.85 33.43
CA THR A 115 -8.86 -16.26 33.80
C THR A 115 -9.99 -17.16 33.31
N ASP A 116 -10.88 -16.65 32.47
CA ASP A 116 -12.10 -17.33 32.01
C ASP A 116 -11.89 -18.17 30.74
N ARG A 117 -10.64 -18.35 30.31
CA ARG A 117 -10.31 -19.11 29.11
C ARG A 117 -9.82 -20.50 29.49
N GLU A 118 -10.42 -21.49 28.86
CA GLU A 118 -10.14 -22.91 29.05
C GLU A 118 -9.71 -23.53 27.72
N GLU A 119 -8.96 -24.63 27.80
CA GLU A 119 -8.60 -25.42 26.64
C GLU A 119 -8.65 -26.92 26.92
N GLN A 120 -8.88 -27.70 25.88
CA GLN A 120 -8.79 -29.15 25.93
C GLN A 120 -8.31 -29.66 24.57
N TRP A 121 -7.35 -30.57 24.59
CA TRP A 121 -6.78 -31.23 23.42
C TRP A 121 -6.94 -32.75 23.52
N GLY A 122 -6.79 -33.45 22.39
CA GLY A 122 -6.96 -34.90 22.34
C GLY A 122 -8.42 -35.36 22.45
N ILE A 123 -9.39 -34.47 22.25
CA ILE A 123 -10.82 -34.79 22.26
C ILE A 123 -11.09 -35.80 21.13
N PRO A 124 -11.65 -36.99 21.41
CA PRO A 124 -12.06 -37.91 20.36
C PRO A 124 -13.02 -37.20 19.41
N TYR A 125 -12.81 -37.31 18.10
CA TYR A 125 -13.64 -36.58 17.14
C TYR A 125 -15.15 -36.81 17.32
N GLY A 126 -15.56 -38.05 17.65
CA GLY A 126 -16.97 -38.38 17.91
C GLY A 126 -17.61 -37.62 19.08
N GLU A 127 -16.80 -37.02 19.96
CA GLU A 127 -17.24 -36.23 21.11
C GLU A 127 -17.20 -34.72 20.85
N LEU A 128 -16.67 -34.27 19.71
CA LEU A 128 -16.48 -32.85 19.39
C LEU A 128 -17.75 -32.02 19.59
N TYR A 129 -18.85 -32.45 18.98
CA TYR A 129 -20.12 -31.71 19.04
C TYR A 129 -20.80 -31.81 20.41
N SER A 130 -20.61 -32.91 21.14
CA SER A 130 -21.06 -33.04 22.53
C SER A 130 -20.34 -32.03 23.41
N LYS A 131 -19.02 -31.89 23.25
CA LYS A 131 -18.22 -30.89 23.98
C LYS A 131 -18.60 -29.46 23.62
N ILE A 132 -18.85 -29.18 22.34
CA ILE A 132 -19.34 -27.87 21.87
C ILE A 132 -20.69 -27.52 22.51
N ASN A 133 -21.61 -28.49 22.62
CA ASN A 133 -22.91 -28.29 23.24
C ASN A 133 -22.78 -28.06 24.75
N GLU A 134 -21.88 -28.76 25.43
CA GLU A 134 -21.54 -28.54 26.84
C GLU A 134 -21.04 -27.09 27.05
N ILE A 135 -20.04 -26.64 26.27
CA ILE A 135 -19.49 -25.28 26.30
C ILE A 135 -20.63 -24.25 26.12
N ARG A 136 -21.50 -24.45 25.13
CA ARG A 136 -22.64 -23.55 24.90
C ARG A 136 -23.61 -23.53 26.08
N SER A 137 -23.92 -24.69 26.66
CA SER A 137 -24.85 -24.80 27.80
C SER A 137 -24.31 -24.11 29.06
N ASN A 138 -22.99 -24.00 29.20
CA ASN A 138 -22.32 -23.28 30.27
C ASN A 138 -22.24 -21.75 30.04
N GLY A 139 -22.87 -21.23 28.98
CA GLY A 139 -22.80 -19.81 28.62
C GLY A 139 -21.42 -19.39 28.07
N GLN A 140 -20.65 -20.33 27.56
CA GLN A 140 -19.32 -20.11 26.99
C GLN A 140 -19.35 -20.16 25.45
N ARG A 141 -18.26 -19.74 24.81
CA ARG A 141 -18.08 -19.75 23.36
C ARG A 141 -16.73 -20.31 22.96
N VAL A 142 -16.70 -21.06 21.86
CA VAL A 142 -15.45 -21.52 21.24
C VAL A 142 -14.73 -20.33 20.57
N VAL A 143 -13.42 -20.22 20.77
CA VAL A 143 -12.56 -19.16 20.21
C VAL A 143 -11.44 -19.68 19.32
N ASP A 144 -11.10 -20.97 19.44
CA ASP A 144 -10.25 -21.65 18.47
C ASP A 144 -10.61 -23.14 18.39
N VAL A 145 -10.40 -23.72 17.20
CA VAL A 145 -10.69 -25.13 16.92
C VAL A 145 -9.71 -25.67 15.90
N THR A 146 -9.26 -26.90 16.13
CA THR A 146 -8.42 -27.66 15.20
C THR A 146 -8.81 -29.12 15.24
N VAL A 147 -8.75 -29.78 14.08
CA VAL A 147 -8.98 -31.22 13.91
C VAL A 147 -7.75 -31.78 13.21
N TYR A 148 -7.21 -32.87 13.75
CA TYR A 148 -5.97 -33.45 13.27
C TYR A 148 -6.00 -34.98 13.35
N PRO A 149 -5.28 -35.68 12.46
CA PRO A 149 -5.14 -37.13 12.54
C PRO A 149 -4.47 -37.56 13.86
N GLY A 150 -4.96 -38.63 14.48
CA GLY A 150 -4.22 -39.31 15.53
C GLY A 150 -3.60 -40.60 15.01
N PRO A 151 -2.77 -41.28 15.83
CA PRO A 151 -2.20 -42.58 15.49
C PRO A 151 -3.30 -43.58 15.13
N ALA A 152 -3.02 -44.48 14.18
CA ALA A 152 -3.98 -45.49 13.72
C ALA A 152 -5.34 -44.93 13.27
N ASN A 153 -5.34 -43.71 12.71
CA ASN A 153 -6.52 -43.04 12.14
C ASN A 153 -7.56 -42.58 13.18
N ASP A 154 -7.19 -42.52 14.47
CA ASP A 154 -8.01 -42.01 15.56
C ASP A 154 -8.01 -40.47 15.56
N THR A 155 -8.88 -39.87 14.74
CA THR A 155 -8.96 -38.41 14.58
C THR A 155 -9.28 -37.72 15.91
N LYS A 156 -8.49 -36.70 16.25
CA LYS A 156 -8.64 -35.90 17.47
C LYS A 156 -8.93 -34.44 17.16
N CYS A 157 -9.42 -33.74 18.18
CA CYS A 157 -9.69 -32.31 18.15
C CYS A 157 -9.03 -31.61 19.33
N ALA A 158 -8.80 -30.31 19.17
CA ALA A 158 -8.54 -29.42 20.29
C ALA A 158 -9.41 -28.17 20.19
N LEU A 159 -9.85 -27.68 21.35
CA LEU A 159 -10.72 -26.52 21.50
C LEU A 159 -10.12 -25.56 22.52
N ILE A 160 -10.30 -24.27 22.25
CA ILE A 160 -10.16 -23.20 23.24
C ILE A 160 -11.52 -22.52 23.34
N TRP A 161 -11.99 -22.26 24.56
CA TRP A 161 -13.25 -21.55 24.80
C TRP A 161 -13.14 -20.57 25.96
N GLU A 162 -14.06 -19.62 26.02
CA GLU A 162 -14.13 -18.61 27.09
C GLU A 162 -15.58 -18.23 27.38
N ASN A 163 -15.82 -17.46 28.45
CA ASN A 163 -17.16 -16.94 28.73
C ASN A 163 -17.68 -16.11 27.55
N SER A 164 -18.95 -16.34 27.18
CA SER A 164 -19.55 -15.64 26.06
C SER A 164 -19.69 -14.15 26.35
N ASP A 165 -19.42 -13.32 25.33
CA ASP A 165 -19.64 -11.88 25.34
C ASP A 165 -20.94 -11.47 24.62
N GLY A 166 -21.84 -12.43 24.38
CA GLY A 166 -23.12 -12.23 23.70
C GLY A 166 -23.04 -12.33 22.18
N ARG A 167 -21.87 -12.58 21.59
CA ARG A 167 -21.75 -12.97 20.18
C ARG A 167 -22.31 -14.37 19.95
N ASP A 168 -23.06 -14.53 18.87
CA ASP A 168 -23.45 -15.84 18.39
C ASP A 168 -22.27 -16.47 17.64
N TRP A 169 -22.20 -17.80 17.62
CA TRP A 169 -21.06 -18.53 17.09
C TRP A 169 -21.46 -19.92 16.61
N ALA A 170 -20.71 -20.49 15.67
CA ALA A 170 -20.93 -21.84 15.16
C ALA A 170 -19.61 -22.53 14.81
N VAL A 171 -19.54 -23.85 15.02
CA VAL A 171 -18.45 -24.70 14.54
C VAL A 171 -19.03 -25.70 13.56
N VAL A 172 -18.52 -25.69 12.32
CA VAL A 172 -19.07 -26.48 11.20
C VAL A 172 -17.95 -27.27 10.55
N GLU A 173 -18.12 -28.59 10.46
CA GLU A 173 -17.31 -29.45 9.58
C GLU A 173 -18.05 -29.67 8.27
N SER A 174 -17.41 -29.34 7.16
CA SER A 174 -17.93 -29.59 5.82
C SER A 174 -17.03 -30.54 5.06
N LEU A 175 -17.64 -31.35 4.18
CA LEU A 175 -16.91 -31.98 3.09
C LEU A 175 -16.32 -30.91 2.17
N ALA A 176 -15.14 -31.15 1.58
CA ALA A 176 -14.54 -30.19 0.64
C ALA A 176 -15.48 -29.82 -0.52
N THR A 177 -16.32 -30.76 -0.98
CA THR A 177 -17.31 -30.53 -2.04
C THR A 177 -18.53 -29.70 -1.60
N ALA A 178 -18.82 -29.66 -0.31
CA ALA A 178 -19.97 -28.93 0.26
C ALA A 178 -19.57 -27.59 0.88
N TYR A 179 -18.30 -27.40 1.25
CA TYR A 179 -17.86 -26.24 2.02
C TYR A 179 -18.19 -24.90 1.38
N GLN A 180 -18.11 -24.77 0.04
CA GLN A 180 -18.48 -23.52 -0.61
C GLN A 180 -19.97 -23.16 -0.43
N HIS A 181 -20.85 -24.17 -0.48
CA HIS A 181 -22.27 -23.98 -0.22
C HIS A 181 -22.53 -23.61 1.25
N ASP A 182 -21.91 -24.33 2.19
CA ASP A 182 -22.05 -24.06 3.62
C ASP A 182 -21.51 -22.67 4.00
N PHE A 183 -20.39 -22.28 3.37
CA PHE A 183 -19.81 -20.95 3.48
C PHE A 183 -20.81 -19.87 3.04
N GLU A 184 -21.40 -20.02 1.85
CA GLU A 184 -22.37 -19.06 1.32
C GLU A 184 -23.63 -18.97 2.18
N SER A 185 -24.10 -20.11 2.73
CA SER A 185 -25.23 -20.15 3.66
C SER A 185 -24.93 -19.37 4.94
N LEU A 186 -23.80 -19.64 5.59
CA LEU A 186 -23.43 -18.98 6.85
C LEU A 186 -23.19 -17.48 6.66
N ILE A 187 -22.55 -17.07 5.57
CA ILE A 187 -22.44 -15.66 5.19
C ILE A 187 -23.83 -15.03 5.03
N GLY A 188 -24.77 -15.73 4.37
CA GLY A 188 -26.16 -15.29 4.21
C GLY A 188 -26.92 -15.10 5.53
N GLU A 189 -26.57 -15.88 6.56
CA GLU A 189 -27.11 -15.78 7.93
C GLU A 189 -26.42 -14.72 8.80
N GLY A 190 -25.42 -14.02 8.23
CA GLY A 190 -24.67 -12.96 8.90
C GLY A 190 -23.48 -13.45 9.72
N TYR A 191 -23.08 -14.71 9.58
CA TYR A 191 -21.85 -15.21 10.20
C TYR A 191 -20.61 -14.85 9.38
N ARG A 192 -19.46 -14.72 10.05
CA ARG A 192 -18.14 -14.62 9.41
C ARG A 192 -17.24 -15.78 9.86
N PRO A 193 -16.38 -16.32 8.98
CA PRO A 193 -15.40 -17.31 9.39
C PRO A 193 -14.25 -16.62 10.15
N VAL A 194 -13.84 -17.22 11.26
CA VAL A 194 -12.73 -16.76 12.11
C VAL A 194 -11.55 -17.74 12.04
N ARG A 195 -11.85 -19.04 11.87
CA ARG A 195 -10.85 -20.10 11.67
C ARG A 195 -11.36 -21.08 10.64
N VAL A 196 -10.46 -21.57 9.79
CA VAL A 196 -10.74 -22.63 8.83
C VAL A 196 -9.50 -23.51 8.73
N PHE A 197 -9.63 -24.79 9.05
CA PHE A 197 -8.55 -25.78 8.92
C PHE A 197 -9.02 -26.93 8.05
N GLY A 198 -8.17 -27.32 7.10
CA GLY A 198 -8.37 -28.57 6.37
C GLY A 198 -7.84 -29.74 7.19
N HIS A 199 -8.51 -30.88 7.11
CA HIS A 199 -8.01 -32.14 7.65
C HIS A 199 -8.50 -33.31 6.80
N ARG A 200 -8.06 -34.52 7.15
CA ARG A 200 -8.58 -35.77 6.59
C ARG A 200 -9.21 -36.62 7.66
N ARG A 201 -10.12 -37.47 7.19
CA ARG A 201 -10.69 -38.56 7.95
C ARG A 201 -11.18 -39.60 6.97
N SER A 202 -11.11 -40.87 7.36
CA SER A 202 -11.75 -41.93 6.59
C SER A 202 -13.25 -41.78 6.57
N ASN A 203 -13.81 -41.99 5.38
CA ASN A 203 -15.24 -41.91 5.16
C ASN A 203 -15.90 -43.20 5.69
N PRO A 204 -17.10 -43.10 6.29
CA PRO A 204 -17.88 -44.28 6.65
C PRO A 204 -18.10 -45.18 5.42
N GLY A 205 -17.93 -46.49 5.58
CA GLY A 205 -18.18 -47.47 4.52
C GLY A 205 -17.04 -47.66 3.50
N GLY A 206 -15.80 -47.27 3.82
CA GLY A 206 -14.62 -47.60 3.00
C GLY A 206 -14.44 -46.73 1.74
N GLN A 207 -15.12 -45.59 1.67
CA GLN A 207 -14.89 -44.60 0.61
C GLN A 207 -13.50 -43.95 0.78
N PRO A 208 -12.85 -43.50 -0.32
CA PRO A 208 -11.55 -42.86 -0.26
C PRO A 208 -11.53 -41.67 0.70
N ASP A 209 -10.42 -41.44 1.39
CA ASP A 209 -10.23 -40.26 2.23
C ASP A 209 -10.45 -38.99 1.41
N THR A 210 -11.40 -38.16 1.83
CA THR A 210 -11.64 -36.82 1.26
C THR A 210 -11.27 -35.77 2.27
N HIS A 211 -10.67 -34.66 1.83
CA HIS A 211 -10.44 -33.51 2.70
C HIS A 211 -11.77 -32.92 3.19
N ARG A 212 -11.72 -32.45 4.42
CA ARG A 212 -12.80 -31.79 5.13
C ARG A 212 -12.27 -30.48 5.68
N PHE A 213 -13.17 -29.55 5.95
CA PHE A 213 -12.84 -28.27 6.56
C PHE A 213 -13.62 -28.13 7.85
N ILE A 214 -12.89 -28.02 8.97
CA ILE A 214 -13.47 -27.54 10.22
C ILE A 214 -13.37 -26.03 10.24
N SER A 215 -14.47 -25.36 10.57
CA SER A 215 -14.56 -23.91 10.53
C SER A 215 -15.29 -23.35 11.74
N LEU A 216 -14.72 -22.30 12.34
CA LEU A 216 -15.32 -21.52 13.42
C LEU A 216 -15.87 -20.22 12.84
N TRP A 217 -17.09 -19.90 13.22
CA TRP A 217 -17.87 -18.78 12.74
C TRP A 217 -18.38 -17.93 13.89
N GLU A 218 -18.47 -16.61 13.68
CA GLU A 218 -19.00 -15.65 14.65
C GLU A 218 -20.02 -14.71 14.00
N ARG A 219 -21.01 -14.26 14.78
CA ARG A 219 -21.99 -13.24 14.43
C ARG A 219 -22.18 -12.25 15.60
N GLU A 220 -21.83 -10.99 15.39
CA GLU A 220 -22.01 -9.83 16.25
C GLU A 220 -23.42 -9.26 16.09
N ASN A 221 -23.93 -8.68 17.18
CA ASN A 221 -25.20 -7.97 17.21
C ASN A 221 -24.98 -6.52 16.75
N GLY A 222 -25.15 -6.23 15.45
CA GLY A 222 -25.01 -4.86 14.90
C GLY A 222 -24.51 -4.81 13.46
N ALA A 223 -24.50 -3.60 12.87
CA ALA A 223 -24.26 -3.38 11.43
C ALA A 223 -22.84 -2.93 11.05
N SER A 224 -21.86 -2.93 11.96
CA SER A 224 -20.47 -2.55 11.63
C SER A 224 -19.62 -3.78 11.41
N TRP A 225 -19.75 -4.38 10.23
CA TRP A 225 -18.95 -5.54 9.85
C TRP A 225 -17.79 -5.15 8.94
N ILE A 226 -16.58 -5.46 9.40
CA ILE A 226 -15.34 -5.37 8.64
C ILE A 226 -15.42 -6.31 7.43
N PRO A 227 -15.29 -5.82 6.18
CA PRO A 227 -15.35 -6.68 5.01
C PRO A 227 -14.27 -7.76 5.05
N LEU A 228 -14.67 -9.01 4.83
CA LEU A 228 -13.82 -10.19 4.93
C LEU A 228 -13.72 -10.89 3.57
N TYR A 229 -12.57 -11.48 3.28
CA TYR A 229 -12.33 -12.33 2.13
C TYR A 229 -11.66 -13.61 2.62
N ALA A 230 -12.23 -14.77 2.32
CA ALA A 230 -11.66 -16.05 2.72
C ALA A 230 -11.50 -16.96 1.50
N ARG A 231 -10.50 -17.84 1.56
CA ARG A 231 -10.30 -18.94 0.62
C ARG A 231 -10.15 -20.23 1.41
N HIS A 232 -10.42 -21.35 0.75
CA HIS A 232 -10.24 -22.69 1.30
C HIS A 232 -9.56 -23.58 0.26
N GLY A 233 -8.73 -24.51 0.73
CA GLY A 233 -8.10 -25.51 -0.13
C GLY A 233 -7.19 -24.96 -1.24
N VAL A 234 -6.66 -23.74 -1.12
CA VAL A 234 -5.82 -23.12 -2.16
C VAL A 234 -4.36 -23.55 -2.08
N THR A 235 -3.63 -23.42 -3.18
CA THR A 235 -2.19 -23.75 -3.28
C THR A 235 -1.31 -22.66 -2.68
N ASP A 236 -0.05 -22.98 -2.42
CA ASP A 236 1.00 -22.01 -2.04
C ASP A 236 1.17 -20.89 -3.08
N LEU A 237 1.14 -21.22 -4.38
CA LEU A 237 1.21 -20.26 -5.48
C LEU A 237 0.02 -19.29 -5.46
N THR A 238 -1.18 -19.81 -5.17
CA THR A 238 -2.38 -18.98 -5.05
C THR A 238 -2.21 -17.99 -3.90
N VAL A 239 -1.80 -18.44 -2.71
CA VAL A 239 -1.56 -17.55 -1.56
C VAL A 239 -0.50 -16.50 -1.91
N ALA A 240 0.63 -16.91 -2.50
CA ALA A 240 1.71 -16.00 -2.90
C ALA A 240 1.25 -14.90 -3.85
N SER A 241 0.39 -15.24 -4.82
CA SER A 241 -0.16 -14.28 -5.78
C SER A 241 -1.20 -13.33 -5.18
N GLU A 242 -1.99 -13.79 -4.19
CA GLU A 242 -3.05 -12.99 -3.60
C GLU A 242 -2.56 -12.02 -2.54
N VAL A 243 -1.50 -12.35 -1.78
CA VAL A 243 -0.98 -11.48 -0.72
C VAL A 243 -0.71 -10.05 -1.19
N PRO A 244 0.04 -9.77 -2.27
CA PRO A 244 0.28 -8.41 -2.72
C PRO A 244 -1.01 -7.71 -3.19
N LEU A 245 -1.92 -8.42 -3.86
CA LEU A 245 -3.18 -7.88 -4.36
C LEU A 245 -4.13 -7.51 -3.22
N LYS A 246 -4.26 -8.39 -2.21
CA LYS A 246 -5.10 -8.17 -1.03
C LYS A 246 -4.59 -7.02 -0.20
N ARG A 247 -3.26 -6.96 -0.01
CA ARG A 247 -2.60 -5.80 0.56
C ARG A 247 -2.99 -4.53 -0.19
N MET A 248 -2.81 -4.47 -1.51
CA MET A 248 -3.16 -3.28 -2.31
C MET A 248 -4.63 -2.88 -2.18
N ALA A 249 -5.52 -3.85 -1.96
CA ALA A 249 -6.95 -3.65 -1.72
C ALA A 249 -7.31 -3.29 -0.26
N GLY A 250 -6.32 -3.10 0.62
CA GLY A 250 -6.52 -2.72 2.03
C GLY A 250 -6.81 -3.89 2.98
N TYR A 251 -6.61 -5.14 2.54
CA TYR A 251 -6.80 -6.33 3.36
C TYR A 251 -5.51 -6.74 4.09
N ARG A 252 -5.65 -7.32 5.29
CA ARG A 252 -4.60 -8.06 6.02
C ARG A 252 -5.04 -9.50 6.28
N MET A 253 -4.09 -10.44 6.37
CA MET A 253 -4.41 -11.84 6.66
C MET A 253 -4.57 -11.99 8.18
N VAL A 254 -5.62 -12.65 8.66
CA VAL A 254 -5.89 -12.82 10.10
C VAL A 254 -5.93 -14.27 10.56
N ALA A 255 -6.07 -15.19 9.61
CA ALA A 255 -5.89 -16.61 9.85
C ALA A 255 -5.31 -17.29 8.61
N LEU A 256 -4.52 -18.34 8.84
CA LEU A 256 -3.94 -19.19 7.80
C LEU A 256 -3.93 -20.65 8.29
N GLY A 257 -4.96 -21.41 7.94
CA GLY A 257 -4.98 -22.85 8.18
C GLY A 257 -4.24 -23.61 7.09
N GLY A 258 -3.08 -24.20 7.40
CA GLY A 258 -2.32 -25.07 6.49
C GLY A 258 -2.61 -26.55 6.77
N PHE A 259 -2.68 -27.38 5.72
CA PHE A 259 -2.90 -28.82 5.87
C PHE A 259 -2.35 -29.63 4.68
N ASN A 260 -2.15 -30.93 4.92
CA ASN A 260 -1.75 -31.88 3.89
C ASN A 260 -2.97 -32.39 3.10
N ALA A 261 -2.94 -32.24 1.76
CA ALA A 261 -4.05 -32.62 0.88
C ALA A 261 -3.88 -33.89 0.01
N ALA A 262 -2.82 -34.72 0.11
CA ALA A 262 -2.83 -36.08 -0.50
C ALA A 262 -2.42 -37.27 0.38
N ALA A 263 -3.05 -38.42 0.13
CA ALA A 263 -2.64 -39.72 0.67
C ALA A 263 -1.32 -40.25 0.07
N LYS A 264 -0.74 -39.52 -0.89
CA LYS A 264 0.48 -39.85 -1.65
C LYS A 264 1.35 -38.59 -1.79
N PRO A 265 2.67 -38.72 -2.01
CA PRO A 265 3.66 -37.62 -1.90
C PRO A 265 3.51 -36.43 -2.87
N GLU A 266 2.48 -36.41 -3.72
CA GLU A 266 2.40 -35.56 -4.91
C GLU A 266 1.45 -34.37 -4.77
N ILE A 267 0.70 -34.24 -3.66
CA ILE A 267 -0.07 -33.01 -3.37
C ILE A 267 0.54 -32.22 -2.23
N LEU A 268 1.21 -31.16 -2.67
CA LEU A 268 1.79 -30.04 -1.94
C LEU A 268 0.74 -29.36 -1.04
N ALA A 269 1.15 -28.90 0.14
CA ALA A 269 0.31 -28.27 1.17
C ALA A 269 -0.81 -27.35 0.61
N ARG A 270 -1.96 -27.36 1.29
CA ARG A 270 -3.11 -26.51 0.98
C ARG A 270 -3.39 -25.54 2.13
N PHE A 271 -3.98 -24.41 1.79
CA PHE A 271 -4.17 -23.30 2.71
C PHE A 271 -5.61 -22.77 2.71
N CYS A 272 -6.03 -22.27 3.86
CA CYS A 272 -7.31 -21.60 4.08
C CYS A 272 -7.08 -20.20 4.66
N PRO A 273 -6.63 -19.21 3.84
CA PRO A 273 -6.38 -17.86 4.34
C PRO A 273 -7.69 -17.09 4.54
N ILE A 274 -7.76 -16.38 5.66
CA ILE A 274 -8.82 -15.42 5.97
C ILE A 274 -8.21 -14.02 6.00
N TRP A 275 -8.85 -13.09 5.31
CA TRP A 275 -8.41 -11.72 5.14
C TRP A 275 -9.48 -10.77 5.62
N GLU A 276 -9.12 -9.74 6.38
CA GLU A 276 -10.03 -8.67 6.76
C GLU A 276 -9.55 -7.34 6.19
N ARG A 277 -10.49 -6.47 5.81
CA ARG A 277 -10.22 -5.11 5.35
C ARG A 277 -10.51 -4.13 6.48
N ARG A 278 -9.48 -3.53 7.09
CA ARG A 278 -9.61 -2.62 8.24
C ARG A 278 -10.77 -1.62 8.03
N GLU A 279 -11.57 -1.36 9.07
CA GLU A 279 -12.51 -0.23 9.01
C GLU A 279 -11.72 1.06 8.73
N MET A 280 -12.28 1.95 7.92
CA MET A 280 -11.67 3.25 7.71
C MET A 280 -11.49 3.92 9.08
N ASN A 281 -10.28 4.38 9.41
CA ASN A 281 -10.05 5.14 10.64
C ASN A 281 -11.11 6.26 10.69
N PRO A 282 -12.03 6.24 11.67
CA PRO A 282 -13.19 7.13 11.67
C PRO A 282 -12.76 8.59 11.85
N VAL A 283 -11.61 8.84 12.50
CA VAL A 283 -11.02 10.18 12.61
C VAL A 283 -10.57 10.68 11.24
N ILE A 284 -9.78 9.87 10.50
CA ILE A 284 -9.34 10.22 9.14
C ILE A 284 -10.55 10.40 8.21
N SER A 285 -11.53 9.49 8.29
CA SER A 285 -12.76 9.58 7.50
C SER A 285 -13.51 10.88 7.75
N ASN A 286 -13.61 11.30 9.02
CA ASN A 286 -14.27 12.54 9.40
C ASN A 286 -13.48 13.77 8.97
N LEU A 287 -12.14 13.75 9.08
CA LEU A 287 -11.27 14.81 8.56
C LEU A 287 -11.48 15.01 7.06
N VAL A 288 -11.44 13.93 6.29
CA VAL A 288 -11.63 13.99 4.84
C VAL A 288 -13.06 14.39 4.49
N ARG A 289 -14.10 13.83 5.12
CA ARG A 289 -15.50 14.22 4.85
C ARG A 289 -15.75 15.71 5.13
N ARG A 290 -15.23 16.24 6.24
CA ARG A 290 -15.30 17.69 6.53
C ARG A 290 -14.59 18.50 5.45
N PHE A 291 -13.44 18.05 4.97
CA PHE A 291 -12.72 18.68 3.87
C PHE A 291 -13.54 18.67 2.58
N LEU A 292 -14.12 17.52 2.19
CA LEU A 292 -14.96 17.40 1.00
C LEU A 292 -16.14 18.36 1.03
N VAL A 293 -16.85 18.44 2.16
CA VAL A 293 -17.99 19.35 2.35
C VAL A 293 -17.54 20.80 2.34
N LYS A 294 -16.54 21.16 3.16
CA LYS A 294 -16.06 22.55 3.30
C LYS A 294 -15.58 23.14 1.97
N TYR A 295 -14.98 22.31 1.13
CA TYR A 295 -14.35 22.75 -0.12
C TYR A 295 -15.07 22.26 -1.38
N ASN A 296 -16.28 21.70 -1.23
CA ASN A 296 -17.09 21.15 -2.30
C ASN A 296 -16.29 20.21 -3.25
N VAL A 297 -15.42 19.38 -2.68
CA VAL A 297 -14.55 18.49 -3.44
C VAL A 297 -15.35 17.24 -3.84
N PRO A 298 -15.51 16.94 -5.15
CA PRO A 298 -16.26 15.79 -5.59
C PRO A 298 -15.63 14.47 -5.19
N GLY A 299 -14.32 14.33 -5.43
CA GLY A 299 -13.56 13.13 -5.18
C GLY A 299 -12.12 13.44 -4.75
N LEU A 300 -11.61 12.62 -3.83
CA LEU A 300 -10.28 12.75 -3.24
C LEU A 300 -9.67 11.37 -3.07
N SER A 301 -8.38 11.23 -3.39
CA SER A 301 -7.57 10.06 -3.07
C SER A 301 -6.40 10.47 -2.17
N VAL A 302 -6.10 9.67 -1.16
CA VAL A 302 -4.99 9.90 -0.23
C VAL A 302 -4.18 8.63 -0.04
N ALA A 303 -2.86 8.78 0.10
CA ALA A 303 -1.94 7.71 0.45
C ALA A 303 -0.85 8.23 1.41
N VAL A 304 -0.46 7.38 2.35
CA VAL A 304 0.62 7.62 3.31
C VAL A 304 1.51 6.39 3.35
N ALA A 305 2.82 6.59 3.25
CA ALA A 305 3.83 5.57 3.45
C ALA A 305 4.82 5.99 4.54
N LYS A 306 5.39 5.02 5.25
CA LYS A 306 6.40 5.23 6.29
C LYS A 306 7.47 4.15 6.16
N GLY A 307 8.75 4.55 6.12
CA GLY A 307 9.85 3.58 5.97
C GLY A 307 9.73 2.72 4.71
N GLY A 308 9.24 3.29 3.61
CA GLY A 308 9.04 2.60 2.33
C GLY A 308 7.82 1.67 2.26
N GLN A 309 7.00 1.60 3.31
CA GLN A 309 5.77 0.80 3.33
C GLN A 309 4.55 1.69 3.23
N LEU A 310 3.63 1.38 2.31
CA LEU A 310 2.31 2.01 2.28
C LEU A 310 1.60 1.66 3.58
N VAL A 311 1.34 2.65 4.42
CA VAL A 311 0.61 2.49 5.68
C VAL A 311 -0.87 2.73 5.38
N TYR A 312 -1.27 3.89 4.85
CA TYR A 312 -2.67 4.22 4.58
C TYR A 312 -2.92 4.50 3.09
N ALA A 313 -4.05 4.08 2.53
CA ALA A 313 -4.52 4.49 1.20
C ALA A 313 -6.04 4.39 1.07
N GLN A 314 -6.69 5.47 0.66
CA GLN A 314 -8.14 5.50 0.55
C GLN A 314 -8.65 6.50 -0.48
N GLY A 315 -9.68 6.12 -1.22
CA GLY A 315 -10.51 7.00 -2.03
C GLY A 315 -11.78 7.46 -1.28
N PHE A 316 -12.18 8.70 -1.50
CA PHE A 316 -13.36 9.33 -0.94
C PHE A 316 -14.14 10.10 -2.01
N GLY A 317 -15.46 10.15 -1.86
CA GLY A 317 -16.34 10.84 -2.81
C GLY A 317 -16.42 10.13 -4.16
N TYR A 318 -16.64 10.90 -5.21
CA TYR A 318 -16.97 10.40 -6.55
C TYR A 318 -15.81 10.62 -7.53
N ALA A 319 -15.39 9.54 -8.18
CA ALA A 319 -14.61 9.61 -9.41
C ALA A 319 -15.44 10.22 -10.54
N ASP A 320 -16.73 9.88 -10.60
CA ASP A 320 -17.71 10.46 -11.50
C ASP A 320 -19.05 10.70 -10.79
N LYS A 321 -19.53 11.95 -10.78
CA LYS A 321 -20.77 12.35 -10.10
C LYS A 321 -22.03 11.94 -10.88
N THR A 322 -21.93 11.76 -12.20
CA THR A 322 -23.06 11.37 -13.04
C THR A 322 -23.34 9.89 -12.90
N SER A 323 -22.32 9.03 -12.94
CA SER A 323 -22.48 7.59 -12.73
C SER A 323 -22.49 7.17 -11.26
N LEU A 324 -22.19 8.11 -10.35
CA LEU A 324 -21.97 7.86 -8.92
C LEU A 324 -20.83 6.86 -8.65
N GLU A 325 -19.87 6.74 -9.57
CA GLU A 325 -18.68 5.92 -9.34
C GLU A 325 -17.83 6.51 -8.22
N GLY A 326 -17.58 5.73 -7.18
CA GLY A 326 -16.72 6.12 -6.07
C GLY A 326 -15.23 6.16 -6.45
N VAL A 327 -14.47 7.08 -5.84
CA VAL A 327 -13.00 7.08 -5.97
C VAL A 327 -12.42 5.80 -5.37
N LYS A 328 -11.58 5.11 -6.15
CA LYS A 328 -10.84 3.90 -5.74
C LYS A 328 -9.36 4.27 -5.50
N ASN A 329 -8.63 3.41 -4.80
CA ASN A 329 -7.17 3.57 -4.66
C ASN A 329 -6.45 3.48 -6.02
N SER A 330 -7.06 2.80 -6.99
CA SER A 330 -6.59 2.68 -8.37
C SER A 330 -7.13 3.78 -9.31
N SER A 331 -7.92 4.74 -8.82
CA SER A 331 -8.41 5.84 -9.66
C SER A 331 -7.23 6.75 -10.06
N LEU A 332 -7.10 7.00 -11.35
CA LEU A 332 -6.06 7.85 -11.92
C LEU A 332 -6.49 9.32 -11.87
N PHE A 333 -5.60 10.18 -11.42
CA PHE A 333 -5.77 11.63 -11.40
C PHE A 333 -4.63 12.28 -12.20
N ARG A 334 -4.92 13.37 -12.90
CA ARG A 334 -3.90 14.32 -13.32
C ARG A 334 -3.20 14.84 -12.06
N ILE A 335 -1.88 14.88 -12.06
CA ILE A 335 -1.09 15.29 -10.89
C ILE A 335 -0.52 16.71 -11.03
N ALA A 336 -0.76 17.39 -12.15
CA ALA A 336 -0.30 18.77 -12.36
C ALA A 336 1.19 18.93 -11.98
N SER A 337 1.59 20.04 -11.35
CA SER A 337 2.99 20.33 -11.03
C SER A 337 3.69 19.32 -10.09
N ALA A 338 2.98 18.36 -9.49
CA ALA A 338 3.62 17.19 -8.88
C ALA A 338 4.45 16.35 -9.88
N SER A 339 4.25 16.58 -11.18
CA SER A 339 5.08 16.07 -12.28
C SER A 339 6.54 16.58 -12.24
N LYS A 340 6.77 17.79 -11.73
CA LYS A 340 8.09 18.43 -11.74
C LYS A 340 9.15 17.69 -10.92
N PRO A 341 8.85 17.23 -9.69
CA PRO A 341 9.72 16.30 -8.99
C PRO A 341 10.22 15.12 -9.84
N ILE A 342 9.33 14.49 -10.61
CA ILE A 342 9.66 13.32 -11.45
C ILE A 342 10.62 13.73 -12.59
N THR A 343 10.31 14.83 -13.28
CA THR A 343 11.19 15.39 -14.32
C THR A 343 12.54 15.78 -13.77
N ALA A 344 12.58 16.45 -12.62
CA ALA A 344 13.83 16.85 -11.99
C ALA A 344 14.67 15.64 -11.60
N THR A 345 14.07 14.58 -11.05
CA THR A 345 14.77 13.31 -10.77
C THR A 345 15.32 12.69 -12.06
N ALA A 346 14.59 12.76 -13.18
CA ALA A 346 15.09 12.28 -14.48
C ALA A 346 16.34 13.04 -14.95
N VAL A 347 16.34 14.38 -14.79
CA VAL A 347 17.52 15.22 -15.11
C VAL A 347 18.68 14.89 -14.17
N MET A 348 18.44 14.76 -12.86
CA MET A 348 19.48 14.40 -11.90
C MET A 348 20.03 12.99 -12.14
N LYS A 349 19.19 12.04 -12.57
CA LYS A 349 19.64 10.69 -12.92
C LYS A 349 20.60 10.72 -14.10
N LEU A 350 20.22 11.40 -15.19
CA LEU A 350 21.11 11.60 -16.34
C LEU A 350 22.40 12.32 -15.95
N ALA A 351 22.33 13.26 -15.00
CA ALA A 351 23.50 13.95 -14.48
C ALA A 351 24.43 13.04 -13.67
N SER A 352 23.86 12.18 -12.83
CA SER A 352 24.63 11.16 -12.09
C SER A 352 25.31 10.15 -13.00
N GLU A 353 24.74 9.91 -14.19
CA GLU A 353 25.27 9.03 -15.22
C GLU A 353 26.26 9.75 -16.17
N GLY A 354 26.52 11.05 -15.94
CA GLY A 354 27.41 11.86 -16.78
C GLY A 354 26.87 12.17 -18.18
N SER A 355 25.58 11.90 -18.43
CA SER A 355 24.93 12.11 -19.73
C SER A 355 24.52 13.56 -19.98
N LEU A 356 24.40 14.36 -18.92
CA LEU A 356 24.23 15.82 -18.95
C LEU A 356 24.80 16.45 -17.69
N ALA A 357 25.09 17.75 -17.67
CA ALA A 357 25.45 18.46 -16.46
C ALA A 357 24.45 19.59 -16.14
N PRO A 358 24.17 19.87 -14.84
CA PRO A 358 23.36 21.03 -14.47
C PRO A 358 23.92 22.37 -14.99
N ALA A 359 25.23 22.45 -15.23
CA ALA A 359 25.89 23.64 -15.77
C ALA A 359 25.81 23.76 -17.30
N ASP A 360 25.34 22.72 -18.01
CA ASP A 360 25.25 22.74 -19.46
C ASP A 360 24.30 23.84 -19.94
N LEU A 361 24.63 24.42 -21.08
CA LEU A 361 23.81 25.42 -21.74
C LEU A 361 22.55 24.77 -22.34
N VAL A 362 21.44 25.50 -22.29
CA VAL A 362 20.19 25.07 -22.91
C VAL A 362 20.20 25.38 -24.40
N PHE A 363 20.65 26.58 -24.77
CA PHE A 363 20.64 27.08 -26.14
C PHE A 363 22.06 27.47 -26.61
N GLY A 364 22.20 27.81 -27.88
CA GLY A 364 23.49 28.09 -28.51
C GLY A 364 24.14 26.83 -29.07
N SER A 365 25.25 27.02 -29.80
CA SER A 365 25.91 25.94 -30.54
C SER A 365 26.32 24.72 -29.70
N MET A 366 26.62 24.94 -28.42
CA MET A 366 26.97 23.90 -27.44
C MET A 366 25.80 23.51 -26.52
N GLY A 367 24.63 24.10 -26.73
CA GLY A 367 23.44 23.86 -25.91
C GLY A 367 22.67 22.62 -26.33
N TRP A 368 21.96 22.03 -25.39
CA TRP A 368 21.14 20.83 -25.62
C TRP A 368 20.04 21.04 -26.68
N LEU A 369 19.55 22.27 -26.82
CA LEU A 369 18.50 22.67 -27.77
C LEU A 369 19.05 23.60 -28.88
N ASN A 370 20.24 23.30 -29.39
CA ASN A 370 20.91 24.05 -30.47
C ASN A 370 20.12 24.18 -31.79
N GLY A 371 19.04 23.41 -31.97
CA GLY A 371 18.12 23.53 -33.11
C GLY A 371 17.28 24.82 -33.14
N PHE A 372 17.37 25.68 -32.11
CA PHE A 372 16.63 26.94 -31.99
C PHE A 372 17.52 28.19 -32.12
N ASP A 373 18.75 28.07 -32.60
CA ASP A 373 19.79 29.12 -32.48
C ASP A 373 19.66 30.35 -33.39
N ALA A 374 18.78 30.32 -34.40
CA ALA A 374 18.61 31.43 -35.33
C ALA A 374 17.96 32.64 -34.63
N SER A 375 18.68 33.78 -34.59
CA SER A 375 18.19 35.05 -34.04
C SER A 375 17.82 35.06 -32.55
N LEU A 376 18.48 34.21 -31.75
CA LEU A 376 18.29 34.23 -30.29
C LEU A 376 18.85 35.50 -29.66
N ASP A 377 18.06 36.10 -28.75
CA ASP A 377 18.55 37.07 -27.77
C ASP A 377 19.79 36.47 -27.06
N PRO A 378 20.93 37.20 -26.99
CA PRO A 378 22.13 36.73 -26.31
C PRO A 378 21.88 36.19 -24.90
N LYS A 379 20.93 36.75 -24.14
CA LYS A 379 20.62 36.28 -22.78
C LYS A 379 20.09 34.84 -22.75
N PHE A 380 19.44 34.36 -23.81
CA PHE A 380 18.99 32.96 -23.86
C PHE A 380 20.17 31.98 -23.88
N LYS A 381 21.32 32.39 -24.43
CA LYS A 381 22.54 31.57 -24.51
C LYS A 381 23.27 31.44 -23.17
N GLU A 382 22.82 32.16 -22.15
CA GLU A 382 23.33 32.08 -20.77
C GLU A 382 22.47 31.15 -19.89
N ILE A 383 21.34 30.64 -20.40
CA ILE A 383 20.47 29.74 -19.63
C ILE A 383 21.16 28.37 -19.50
N THR A 384 21.30 27.90 -18.26
CA THR A 384 21.79 26.57 -17.94
C THR A 384 20.65 25.62 -17.58
N VAL A 385 20.90 24.31 -17.61
CA VAL A 385 19.95 23.29 -17.11
C VAL A 385 19.54 23.58 -15.66
N ARG A 386 20.49 24.00 -14.82
CA ARG A 386 20.24 24.39 -13.43
C ARG A 386 19.27 25.56 -13.34
N HIS A 387 19.43 26.59 -14.19
CA HIS A 387 18.52 27.74 -14.20
C HIS A 387 17.08 27.33 -14.50
N LEU A 388 16.86 26.31 -15.34
CA LEU A 388 15.53 25.76 -15.58
C LEU A 388 14.98 25.02 -14.35
N LEU A 389 15.79 24.14 -13.75
CA LEU A 389 15.42 23.32 -12.60
C LEU A 389 15.05 24.16 -11.38
N GLU A 390 15.78 25.25 -11.10
CA GLU A 390 15.57 26.12 -9.93
C GLU A 390 14.64 27.32 -10.21
N HIS A 391 14.06 27.39 -11.41
CA HIS A 391 13.21 28.49 -11.87
C HIS A 391 13.89 29.87 -11.85
N SER A 392 15.13 29.95 -12.31
CA SER A 392 15.91 31.20 -12.36
C SER A 392 16.30 31.64 -13.77
N CYS A 393 15.66 31.11 -14.81
CA CYS A 393 16.02 31.37 -16.22
C CYS A 393 15.85 32.82 -16.70
N GLY A 394 15.32 33.73 -15.87
CA GLY A 394 15.24 35.17 -16.14
C GLY A 394 13.89 35.68 -16.65
N GLY A 395 12.91 34.79 -16.87
CA GLY A 395 11.57 35.14 -17.37
C GLY A 395 10.59 33.96 -17.40
N TRP A 396 9.54 34.09 -18.23
CA TRP A 396 8.52 33.05 -18.50
C TRP A 396 7.78 32.53 -17.26
N ALA A 397 7.38 33.45 -16.39
CA ALA A 397 6.67 33.12 -15.16
C ALA A 397 5.30 32.47 -15.43
N ASN A 398 4.87 31.61 -14.50
CA ASN A 398 3.54 31.02 -14.42
C ASN A 398 2.53 32.07 -13.89
N ASP A 399 2.30 33.11 -14.69
CA ASP A 399 1.29 34.15 -14.43
C ASP A 399 0.26 34.18 -15.58
N SER A 400 -0.49 35.26 -15.73
CA SER A 400 -1.46 35.43 -16.82
C SER A 400 -0.84 35.39 -18.22
N SER A 401 0.50 35.46 -18.31
CA SER A 401 1.28 35.38 -19.54
C SER A 401 2.05 34.06 -19.72
N ASP A 402 1.77 33.04 -18.88
CA ASP A 402 2.46 31.74 -18.94
C ASP A 402 2.48 31.19 -20.37
N PRO A 403 3.67 31.00 -20.97
CA PRO A 403 3.78 30.54 -22.34
C PRO A 403 3.08 29.22 -22.64
N ILE A 404 2.96 28.33 -21.66
CA ILE A 404 2.34 27.01 -21.85
C ILE A 404 0.88 27.11 -22.31
N TYR A 405 0.16 28.18 -22.02
CA TYR A 405 -1.24 28.34 -22.44
C TYR A 405 -1.40 29.07 -23.77
N VAL A 406 -0.32 29.59 -24.35
CA VAL A 406 -0.34 30.26 -25.65
C VAL A 406 -0.48 29.22 -26.77
N ASN A 407 -1.33 29.52 -27.75
CA ASN A 407 -1.59 28.66 -28.92
C ASN A 407 -1.72 27.17 -28.53
N PRO A 408 -2.82 26.76 -27.86
CA PRO A 408 -2.95 25.42 -27.28
C PRO A 408 -2.74 24.26 -28.27
N SER A 409 -2.90 24.50 -29.57
CA SER A 409 -2.67 23.53 -30.65
C SER A 409 -1.20 23.34 -31.05
N PHE A 410 -0.27 24.20 -30.62
CA PHE A 410 1.14 24.06 -30.97
C PHE A 410 1.74 22.80 -30.35
N THR A 411 2.63 22.14 -31.08
CA THR A 411 3.58 21.16 -30.53
C THR A 411 4.60 21.82 -29.60
N HIS A 412 5.34 21.04 -28.80
CA HIS A 412 6.45 21.56 -28.00
C HIS A 412 7.45 22.38 -28.84
N LYS A 413 7.83 21.88 -30.03
CA LYS A 413 8.77 22.58 -30.93
C LYS A 413 8.23 23.92 -31.41
N GLN A 414 6.97 23.97 -31.84
CA GLN A 414 6.32 25.21 -32.29
C GLN A 414 6.20 26.22 -31.15
N LEU A 415 5.83 25.76 -29.94
CA LEU A 415 5.76 26.62 -28.78
C LEU A 415 7.13 27.20 -28.44
N ILE A 416 8.18 26.37 -28.38
CA ILE A 416 9.54 26.84 -28.05
C ILE A 416 10.01 27.89 -29.05
N ALA A 417 9.85 27.64 -30.36
CA ALA A 417 10.22 28.61 -31.39
C ALA A 417 9.44 29.93 -31.26
N TRP A 418 8.14 29.86 -30.95
CA TRP A 418 7.31 31.04 -30.75
C TRP A 418 7.73 31.85 -29.52
N VAL A 419 8.00 31.18 -28.39
CA VAL A 419 8.41 31.86 -27.15
C VAL A 419 9.75 32.57 -27.33
N LEU A 420 10.73 31.89 -27.92
CA LEU A 420 12.06 32.47 -28.15
C LEU A 420 12.03 33.67 -29.11
N SER A 421 11.04 33.75 -30.01
CA SER A 421 10.89 34.88 -30.93
C SER A 421 10.05 36.04 -30.39
N HIS A 422 9.18 35.80 -29.39
CA HIS A 422 8.19 36.81 -28.95
C HIS A 422 8.29 37.19 -27.47
N ARG A 423 9.04 36.44 -26.64
CA ARG A 423 9.08 36.61 -25.18
C ARG A 423 10.52 36.76 -24.68
N PRO A 424 11.11 37.97 -24.73
CA PRO A 424 12.46 38.21 -24.22
C PRO A 424 12.55 38.01 -22.70
N LEU A 425 13.76 37.77 -22.19
CA LEU A 425 14.00 37.68 -20.75
C LEU A 425 13.97 39.06 -20.08
N GLN A 426 13.25 39.15 -18.97
CA GLN A 426 13.16 40.37 -18.16
C GLN A 426 14.41 40.58 -17.28
N ASN A 427 15.09 39.49 -16.91
CA ASN A 427 16.27 39.49 -16.06
C ASN A 427 17.35 38.57 -16.63
N PRO A 428 18.64 38.78 -16.29
CA PRO A 428 19.68 37.77 -16.54
C PRO A 428 19.34 36.41 -15.91
N PRO A 429 19.66 35.28 -16.57
CA PRO A 429 19.55 33.96 -15.96
C PRO A 429 20.35 33.87 -14.64
N GLY A 430 19.83 33.13 -13.66
CA GLY A 430 20.40 32.98 -12.33
C GLY A 430 20.08 34.12 -11.35
N LEU A 431 19.60 35.28 -11.82
CA LEU A 431 19.44 36.46 -10.95
C LEU A 431 18.20 36.40 -10.04
N LYS A 432 17.06 35.94 -10.55
CA LYS A 432 15.78 35.97 -9.82
C LYS A 432 14.99 34.70 -10.03
N PHE A 433 14.31 34.27 -8.96
CA PHE A 433 13.33 33.21 -9.03
C PHE A 433 12.05 33.69 -9.74
N ALA A 434 11.58 32.91 -10.70
CA ALA A 434 10.31 33.06 -11.41
C ALA A 434 9.81 31.66 -11.80
N TYR A 435 8.85 31.13 -11.03
CA TYR A 435 8.28 29.79 -11.25
C TYR A 435 7.81 29.65 -12.70
N SER A 436 8.39 28.73 -13.47
CA SER A 436 8.18 28.62 -14.92
C SER A 436 7.81 27.21 -15.34
N ASN A 437 6.59 27.04 -15.86
CA ASN A 437 6.16 25.79 -16.48
C ASN A 437 6.89 25.56 -17.81
N PHE A 438 7.09 26.62 -18.60
CA PHE A 438 7.84 26.57 -19.84
C PHE A 438 9.31 26.15 -19.63
N GLY A 439 9.94 26.58 -18.54
CA GLY A 439 11.28 26.11 -18.19
C GLY A 439 11.36 24.59 -18.01
N TYR A 440 10.35 23.98 -17.38
CA TYR A 440 10.29 22.51 -17.28
C TYR A 440 9.89 21.82 -18.58
N CYS A 441 9.10 22.46 -19.45
CA CYS A 441 8.88 21.99 -20.82
C CYS A 441 10.21 21.83 -21.58
N LEU A 442 11.13 22.80 -21.44
CA LEU A 442 12.48 22.71 -22.00
C LEU A 442 13.27 21.53 -21.39
N LEU A 443 13.19 21.30 -20.07
CA LEU A 443 13.83 20.14 -19.43
C LEU A 443 13.33 18.81 -20.00
N GLY A 444 12.04 18.69 -20.32
CA GLY A 444 11.49 17.52 -21.00
C GLY A 444 12.18 17.25 -22.34
N ARG A 445 12.43 18.30 -23.13
CA ARG A 445 13.15 18.19 -24.42
C ARG A 445 14.64 17.89 -24.24
N ILE A 446 15.26 18.41 -23.19
CA ILE A 446 16.66 18.11 -22.86
C ILE A 446 16.81 16.63 -22.48
N ILE A 447 15.87 16.07 -21.71
CA ILE A 447 15.83 14.62 -21.42
C ILE A 447 15.74 13.82 -22.72
N GLU A 448 14.89 14.22 -23.67
CA GLU A 448 14.78 13.54 -24.96
C GLU A 448 16.11 13.57 -25.73
N ARG A 449 16.79 14.72 -25.73
CA ARG A 449 18.06 14.89 -26.42
C ARG A 449 19.19 14.09 -25.77
N ALA A 450 19.30 14.14 -24.44
CA ALA A 450 20.36 13.47 -23.69
C ALA A 450 20.19 11.95 -23.66
N SER A 451 18.95 11.45 -23.59
CA SER A 451 18.68 10.01 -23.51
C SER A 451 18.46 9.33 -24.86
N GLY A 452 18.13 10.10 -25.91
CA GLY A 452 17.71 9.56 -27.21
C GLY A 452 16.33 8.87 -27.20
N LYS A 453 15.57 8.96 -26.10
CA LYS A 453 14.23 8.38 -25.94
C LYS A 453 13.16 9.47 -25.86
N PRO A 454 11.90 9.21 -26.26
CA PRO A 454 10.78 10.10 -25.95
C PRO A 454 10.65 10.34 -24.45
N TYR A 455 10.26 11.55 -24.03
CA TYR A 455 10.23 11.95 -22.61
C TYR A 455 9.45 10.94 -21.74
N GLU A 456 8.21 10.61 -22.12
CA GLU A 456 7.37 9.68 -21.37
C GLU A 456 8.02 8.30 -21.25
N ALA A 457 8.64 7.79 -22.33
CA ALA A 457 9.31 6.51 -22.33
C ALA A 457 10.53 6.49 -21.40
N TYR A 458 11.37 7.54 -21.46
CA TYR A 458 12.54 7.63 -20.58
C TYR A 458 12.14 7.64 -19.10
N VAL A 459 11.15 8.46 -18.73
CA VAL A 459 10.68 8.58 -17.35
C VAL A 459 10.05 7.26 -16.87
N ARG A 460 9.24 6.61 -17.70
CA ARG A 460 8.64 5.31 -17.34
C ARG A 460 9.71 4.25 -17.11
N ASP A 461 10.68 4.13 -18.00
CA ASP A 461 11.70 3.09 -17.93
C ASP A 461 12.69 3.31 -16.79
N ASN A 462 13.13 4.56 -16.56
CA ASN A 462 14.30 4.84 -15.71
C ASN A 462 13.95 5.45 -14.34
N ILE A 463 12.71 5.90 -14.15
CA ILE A 463 12.27 6.55 -12.91
C ILE A 463 11.10 5.78 -12.30
N LEU A 464 10.00 5.60 -13.05
CA LEU A 464 8.77 5.01 -12.50
C LEU A 464 8.87 3.48 -12.40
N GLY A 465 9.42 2.82 -13.42
CA GLY A 465 9.62 1.36 -13.47
C GLY A 465 10.43 0.82 -12.28
N PRO A 466 11.61 1.39 -11.96
CA PRO A 466 12.38 1.01 -10.78
C PRO A 466 11.65 1.22 -9.45
N CYS A 467 10.65 2.12 -9.42
CA CYS A 467 9.77 2.31 -8.26
C CYS A 467 8.62 1.29 -8.17
N GLY A 468 8.48 0.38 -9.15
CA GLY A 468 7.34 -0.54 -9.26
C GLY A 468 6.04 0.16 -9.67
N ILE A 469 6.15 1.25 -10.45
CA ILE A 469 5.02 2.03 -10.97
C ILE A 469 4.87 1.71 -12.46
N THR A 470 3.73 1.10 -12.82
CA THR A 470 3.46 0.64 -14.20
C THR A 470 2.42 1.46 -14.93
N ASP A 471 1.54 2.13 -14.19
CA ASP A 471 0.29 2.70 -14.71
C ASP A 471 0.22 4.24 -14.67
N MET A 472 1.37 4.90 -14.68
CA MET A 472 1.47 6.34 -14.91
C MET A 472 1.77 6.66 -16.38
N TYR A 473 1.06 7.64 -16.91
CA TYR A 473 1.10 8.04 -18.32
C TYR A 473 0.80 9.52 -18.52
N ILE A 474 1.09 10.08 -19.69
CA ILE A 474 0.62 11.43 -20.03
C ILE A 474 -0.90 11.42 -20.32
N ALA A 475 -1.62 12.36 -19.70
CA ALA A 475 -3.06 12.49 -19.83
C ALA A 475 -3.46 13.10 -21.19
N GLY A 476 -4.64 12.71 -21.68
CA GLY A 476 -5.30 13.39 -22.79
C GLY A 476 -5.84 14.77 -22.39
N ASN A 477 -6.19 15.59 -23.40
CA ASN A 477 -6.70 16.94 -23.18
C ASN A 477 -8.20 16.91 -22.87
N THR A 478 -8.95 16.15 -23.67
CA THR A 478 -10.42 16.16 -23.70
C THR A 478 -11.05 15.04 -22.89
N VAL A 479 -12.38 15.11 -22.69
CA VAL A 479 -13.16 14.04 -22.04
C VAL A 479 -13.01 12.70 -22.78
N ALA A 480 -13.00 12.73 -24.12
CA ALA A 480 -12.92 11.55 -24.96
C ALA A 480 -11.54 10.87 -24.93
N GLU A 481 -10.49 11.59 -24.54
CA GLU A 481 -9.12 11.08 -24.45
C GLU A 481 -8.77 10.58 -23.04
N ARG A 482 -9.74 10.56 -22.11
CA ARG A 482 -9.53 10.01 -20.77
C ARG A 482 -9.19 8.54 -20.82
N ARG A 483 -8.31 8.11 -19.93
CA ARG A 483 -7.95 6.70 -19.78
C ARG A 483 -8.97 5.95 -18.92
N ALA A 484 -9.03 4.63 -19.08
CA ALA A 484 -9.79 3.78 -18.18
C ALA A 484 -9.32 3.97 -16.74
N GLY A 485 -10.26 4.18 -15.82
CA GLY A 485 -9.97 4.45 -14.41
C GLY A 485 -9.55 5.89 -14.09
N GLU A 486 -9.42 6.77 -15.09
CA GLU A 486 -9.24 8.20 -14.86
C GLU A 486 -10.51 8.85 -14.33
N VAL A 487 -10.38 9.71 -13.32
CA VAL A 487 -11.52 10.46 -12.74
C VAL A 487 -12.06 11.53 -13.67
N THR A 488 -13.31 11.94 -13.46
CA THR A 488 -13.90 13.12 -14.11
C THR A 488 -13.45 14.36 -13.35
N TYR A 489 -12.90 15.36 -14.04
CA TYR A 489 -12.49 16.63 -13.44
C TYR A 489 -13.60 17.67 -13.46
N TYR A 490 -13.74 18.41 -12.36
CA TYR A 490 -14.77 19.43 -12.15
C TYR A 490 -14.11 20.76 -11.82
N ASP A 491 -14.60 21.83 -12.42
CA ASP A 491 -14.15 23.17 -12.10
C ASP A 491 -15.12 23.87 -11.12
N GLN A 492 -14.58 24.73 -10.25
CA GLN A 492 -15.36 25.51 -9.28
C GLN A 492 -15.26 27.03 -9.51
N ALA A 493 -14.54 27.48 -10.54
CA ALA A 493 -14.15 28.88 -10.74
C ALA A 493 -14.21 29.37 -12.20
N GLY A 494 -15.05 28.75 -13.03
CA GLY A 494 -15.25 29.09 -14.44
C GLY A 494 -14.15 28.62 -15.41
N GLY A 495 -13.22 27.79 -14.96
CA GLY A 495 -12.22 27.12 -15.80
C GLY A 495 -12.79 25.92 -16.57
N ASN A 496 -12.06 25.50 -17.61
CA ASN A 496 -12.38 24.29 -18.37
C ASN A 496 -11.26 23.26 -18.19
N PRO A 497 -11.44 22.23 -17.34
CA PRO A 497 -10.46 21.16 -17.14
C PRO A 497 -10.09 20.40 -18.42
N TYR A 498 -10.97 20.42 -19.42
CA TYR A 498 -10.80 19.74 -20.70
C TYR A 498 -10.44 20.70 -21.86
N GLY A 499 -10.16 21.96 -21.55
CA GLY A 499 -9.67 22.97 -22.50
C GLY A 499 -8.18 23.27 -22.37
N ILE A 500 -7.47 22.54 -21.51
CA ILE A 500 -6.04 22.72 -21.23
C ILE A 500 -5.23 21.79 -22.15
N PRO A 501 -4.08 22.24 -22.71
CA PRO A 501 -3.21 21.39 -23.53
C PRO A 501 -2.34 20.45 -22.66
N VAL A 502 -2.98 19.60 -21.85
CA VAL A 502 -2.35 18.67 -20.89
C VAL A 502 -1.30 17.76 -21.54
N THR A 503 -1.52 17.32 -22.78
CA THR A 503 -0.54 16.50 -23.53
C THR A 503 0.79 17.23 -23.76
N ARG A 504 0.76 18.56 -23.90
CA ARG A 504 1.96 19.42 -24.00
C ARG A 504 2.54 19.81 -22.64
N MET A 505 1.86 19.45 -21.55
CA MET A 505 2.34 19.70 -20.20
C MET A 505 3.16 18.53 -19.65
N ASP A 506 3.57 17.58 -20.48
CA ASP A 506 4.14 16.29 -20.08
C ASP A 506 5.17 16.39 -18.93
N SER A 507 6.20 17.20 -19.10
CA SER A 507 7.31 17.31 -18.17
C SER A 507 7.08 18.22 -16.95
N HIS A 508 5.91 18.83 -16.84
CA HIS A 508 5.66 19.83 -15.80
C HIS A 508 4.26 19.82 -15.20
N GLY A 509 3.35 18.99 -15.73
CA GLY A 509 1.92 19.02 -15.42
C GLY A 509 1.11 17.80 -15.87
N GLY A 510 1.56 17.07 -16.89
CA GLY A 510 0.70 16.21 -17.71
C GLY A 510 0.51 14.79 -17.23
N TRP A 511 1.21 14.34 -16.17
CA TRP A 511 1.12 12.95 -15.73
C TRP A 511 -0.23 12.62 -15.09
N LEU A 512 -0.72 11.43 -15.39
CA LEU A 512 -1.72 10.67 -14.65
C LEU A 512 -1.02 9.75 -13.66
N GLY A 513 -1.58 9.63 -12.46
CA GLY A 513 -1.15 8.63 -11.48
C GLY A 513 -2.13 8.48 -10.32
N THR A 514 -1.87 7.51 -9.47
CA THR A 514 -2.59 7.33 -8.20
C THR A 514 -1.83 7.99 -7.05
N ALA A 515 -2.51 8.23 -5.92
CA ALA A 515 -1.82 8.67 -4.70
C ALA A 515 -0.78 7.63 -4.25
N THR A 516 -1.06 6.34 -4.47
CA THR A 516 -0.12 5.25 -4.15
C THR A 516 1.14 5.27 -5.02
N ASP A 517 1.06 5.69 -6.28
CA ASP A 517 2.23 5.81 -7.16
C ASP A 517 3.15 6.93 -6.70
N LEU A 518 2.59 8.07 -6.28
CA LEU A 518 3.39 9.19 -5.79
C LEU A 518 4.15 8.83 -4.50
N VAL A 519 3.52 8.11 -3.57
CA VAL A 519 4.23 7.67 -2.35
C VAL A 519 5.25 6.58 -2.63
N LYS A 520 5.04 5.71 -3.63
CA LYS A 520 6.08 4.77 -4.10
C LYS A 520 7.28 5.51 -4.66
N PHE A 521 7.06 6.49 -5.55
CA PHE A 521 8.11 7.33 -6.12
C PHE A 521 8.94 8.02 -5.01
N MET A 522 8.28 8.69 -4.06
CA MET A 522 8.99 9.35 -2.95
C MET A 522 9.73 8.37 -2.03
N SER A 523 9.16 7.19 -1.79
CA SER A 523 9.79 6.14 -0.99
C SER A 523 11.06 5.60 -1.64
N LYS A 524 11.08 5.55 -2.98
CA LYS A 524 12.16 5.00 -3.79
C LYS A 524 13.15 6.03 -4.30
N LEU A 525 12.88 7.32 -4.09
CA LEU A 525 13.78 8.40 -4.50
C LEU A 525 15.25 8.21 -4.02
N PRO A 526 15.54 7.77 -2.78
CA PRO A 526 16.91 7.48 -2.35
C PRO A 526 17.58 6.29 -3.06
N ASP A 527 16.80 5.41 -3.68
CA ASP A 527 17.33 4.28 -4.46
C ASP A 527 17.62 4.69 -5.93
N LEU A 528 17.04 5.82 -6.39
CA LEU A 528 17.19 6.32 -7.76
C LEU A 528 18.43 7.22 -7.97
N LEU A 529 18.88 7.88 -6.91
CA LEU A 529 20.01 8.81 -6.89
C LEU A 529 20.89 8.48 -5.69
N ASP A 530 22.21 8.49 -5.86
CA ASP A 530 23.10 8.42 -4.70
C ASP A 530 22.90 9.61 -3.76
N SER A 531 23.42 9.50 -2.54
CA SER A 531 23.21 10.52 -1.50
C SER A 531 23.72 11.91 -1.91
N GLY A 532 24.79 12.00 -2.70
CA GLY A 532 25.35 13.27 -3.14
C GLY A 532 24.44 14.01 -4.12
N TRP A 533 23.88 13.28 -5.10
CA TRP A 533 22.92 13.84 -6.04
C TRP A 533 21.57 14.15 -5.41
N LEU A 534 21.12 13.34 -4.46
CA LEU A 534 19.91 13.64 -3.69
C LEU A 534 20.08 14.89 -2.84
N ASP A 535 21.22 15.07 -2.17
CA ASP A 535 21.53 16.28 -1.40
C ASP A 535 21.61 17.50 -2.31
N TYR A 536 22.21 17.38 -3.50
CA TYR A 536 22.24 18.46 -4.49
C TYR A 536 20.83 18.82 -4.98
N MET A 537 19.99 17.83 -5.31
CA MET A 537 18.61 18.02 -5.76
C MET A 537 17.76 18.74 -4.72
N THR A 538 17.98 18.44 -3.45
CA THR A 538 17.10 18.87 -2.35
C THR A 538 17.60 20.11 -1.62
N LYS A 539 18.75 20.66 -2.01
CA LYS A 539 19.30 21.90 -1.46
C LYS A 539 18.56 23.13 -2.02
N PRO A 540 17.96 23.99 -1.17
CA PRO A 540 17.35 25.24 -1.63
C PRO A 540 18.32 26.14 -2.38
N SER A 541 17.85 26.79 -3.44
CA SER A 541 18.67 27.69 -4.26
C SER A 541 19.11 28.95 -3.50
N GLY A 542 18.35 29.38 -2.48
CA GLY A 542 18.59 30.60 -1.72
C GLY A 542 18.22 31.89 -2.47
N LEU A 543 17.65 31.79 -3.67
CA LEU A 543 17.23 32.93 -4.45
C LEU A 543 16.07 33.67 -3.76
N SER A 544 16.08 35.01 -3.85
CA SER A 544 14.99 35.83 -3.31
C SER A 544 13.66 35.45 -3.95
N GLY A 545 12.63 35.27 -3.12
CA GLY A 545 11.28 34.85 -3.56
C GLY A 545 11.13 33.35 -3.88
N SER A 546 12.18 32.54 -3.75
CA SER A 546 12.12 31.09 -4.05
C SER A 546 11.38 30.26 -3.00
N ASP A 547 11.22 30.77 -1.77
CA ASP A 547 10.48 30.09 -0.69
C ASP A 547 10.91 28.61 -0.56
N GLY A 548 12.21 28.40 -0.36
CA GLY A 548 12.80 27.07 -0.14
C GLY A 548 12.84 26.16 -1.39
N TYR A 549 12.64 26.68 -2.60
CA TYR A 549 12.67 25.87 -3.82
C TYR A 549 14.05 25.23 -4.08
N ALA A 550 14.03 23.93 -4.41
CA ALA A 550 15.16 23.04 -4.59
C ALA A 550 14.86 22.06 -5.73
N LEU A 551 15.30 22.37 -6.94
CA LEU A 551 15.29 21.53 -8.15
C LEU A 551 14.10 20.55 -8.25
N GLY A 552 12.88 21.09 -8.38
CA GLY A 552 11.65 20.29 -8.51
C GLY A 552 10.91 20.06 -7.20
N TRP A 553 11.48 20.45 -6.07
CA TRP A 553 10.89 20.37 -4.73
C TRP A 553 10.90 21.74 -4.06
N ARG A 554 10.11 21.89 -2.99
CA ARG A 554 10.39 22.85 -1.92
C ARG A 554 10.93 22.06 -0.72
N ASN A 555 11.91 22.61 0.00
CA ASN A 555 12.49 21.96 1.18
C ASN A 555 12.47 22.92 2.37
N TYR A 556 11.82 22.48 3.46
CA TYR A 556 11.77 23.18 4.74
C TYR A 556 12.07 22.20 5.87
N ASN A 557 13.09 22.50 6.67
CA ASN A 557 13.51 21.68 7.82
C ASN A 557 13.66 20.19 7.46
N GLY A 558 14.23 19.89 6.29
CA GLY A 558 14.45 18.51 5.81
C GLY A 558 13.20 17.81 5.26
N SER A 559 12.04 18.47 5.27
CA SER A 559 10.83 17.97 4.63
C SER A 559 10.69 18.55 3.23
N MET A 560 10.65 17.67 2.24
CA MET A 560 10.45 18.01 0.84
C MET A 560 8.96 17.95 0.50
N TYR A 561 8.47 18.90 -0.28
CA TYR A 561 7.09 18.84 -0.78
C TYR A 561 6.93 19.59 -2.10
N HIS A 562 5.88 19.26 -2.84
CA HIS A 562 5.47 20.00 -4.01
C HIS A 562 3.94 19.89 -4.15
N GLY A 563 3.30 20.89 -4.75
CA GLY A 563 1.88 20.84 -5.10
C GLY A 563 1.68 20.85 -6.59
N GLY A 564 0.47 20.55 -7.03
CA GLY A 564 0.09 20.66 -8.42
C GLY A 564 -1.32 21.21 -8.51
N ASP A 565 -1.50 22.17 -9.41
CA ASP A 565 -2.78 22.84 -9.58
C ASP A 565 -2.99 23.28 -11.04
N PHE A 566 -4.15 22.98 -11.59
CA PHE A 566 -4.74 23.63 -12.76
C PHE A 566 -6.26 23.38 -12.77
N ALA A 567 -7.00 23.85 -13.77
CA ALA A 567 -8.47 23.73 -13.77
C ALA A 567 -8.90 22.26 -13.60
N GLY A 568 -9.72 22.02 -12.57
CA GLY A 568 -10.24 20.71 -12.21
C GLY A 568 -9.26 19.74 -11.55
N THR A 569 -8.07 20.17 -11.15
CA THR A 569 -7.08 19.28 -10.54
C THR A 569 -6.34 19.99 -9.42
N ASN A 570 -6.22 19.33 -8.28
CA ASN A 570 -5.30 19.74 -7.23
C ASN A 570 -4.59 18.50 -6.64
N SER A 571 -3.33 18.69 -6.26
CA SER A 571 -2.48 17.61 -5.76
C SER A 571 -1.45 18.15 -4.79
N TYR A 572 -1.06 17.31 -3.84
CA TYR A 572 0.00 17.60 -2.89
C TYR A 572 0.78 16.31 -2.64
N LEU A 573 2.10 16.41 -2.63
CA LEU A 573 2.98 15.35 -2.16
C LEU A 573 4.07 15.89 -1.24
N ALA A 574 4.45 15.09 -0.25
CA ALA A 574 5.51 15.43 0.68
C ALA A 574 6.30 14.19 1.14
N ARG A 575 7.62 14.36 1.28
CA ARG A 575 8.51 13.45 2.00
C ARG A 575 9.02 14.17 3.23
N THR A 576 8.63 13.72 4.41
CA THR A 576 8.90 14.39 5.68
C THR A 576 10.26 14.00 6.24
N ALA A 577 10.87 14.88 7.04
CA ALA A 577 12.16 14.64 7.66
C ALA A 577 12.17 13.39 8.58
N ASP A 578 11.04 13.08 9.20
CA ASP A 578 10.88 11.88 10.02
C ASP A 578 10.59 10.61 9.19
N GLY A 579 10.48 10.70 7.86
CA GLY A 579 10.44 9.53 6.97
C GLY A 579 9.05 9.09 6.49
N TYR A 580 8.02 9.94 6.59
CA TYR A 580 6.75 9.73 5.90
C TYR A 580 6.82 10.18 4.45
N CYS A 581 6.09 9.51 3.57
CA CYS A 581 5.77 9.95 2.22
C CYS A 581 4.25 10.08 2.11
N LEU A 582 3.75 11.23 1.69
CA LEU A 582 2.35 11.62 1.77
C LEU A 582 1.87 12.10 0.41
N ALA A 583 0.73 11.63 -0.08
CA ALA A 583 0.13 12.13 -1.31
C ALA A 583 -1.37 12.29 -1.15
N VAL A 584 -1.92 13.41 -1.65
CA VAL A 584 -3.36 13.64 -1.75
C VAL A 584 -3.69 14.27 -3.11
N LEU A 585 -4.73 13.76 -3.76
CA LEU A 585 -5.17 14.12 -5.11
C LEU A 585 -6.67 14.42 -5.11
N THR A 586 -7.08 15.48 -5.80
CA THR A 586 -8.50 15.85 -5.95
C THR A 586 -8.87 16.09 -7.41
N ASN A 587 -10.08 15.66 -7.79
CA ASN A 587 -10.62 15.87 -9.14
C ASN A 587 -11.34 17.22 -9.30
N THR A 588 -10.89 18.20 -8.54
CA THR A 588 -11.31 19.58 -8.62
C THR A 588 -10.18 20.49 -8.16
N ARG A 589 -10.30 21.76 -8.48
CA ARG A 589 -9.55 22.85 -7.87
C ARG A 589 -10.54 23.77 -7.18
N LYS A 590 -10.36 24.04 -5.88
CA LYS A 590 -11.07 25.14 -5.22
C LYS A 590 -10.35 26.47 -5.51
N ARG A 591 -11.13 27.51 -5.83
CA ARG A 591 -10.72 28.91 -5.69
C ARG A 591 -11.76 29.59 -4.80
N ASP A 592 -11.36 30.18 -3.68
CA ASP A 592 -12.23 31.09 -2.93
C ASP A 592 -12.11 32.50 -3.52
N SER A 593 -13.22 33.23 -3.64
CA SER A 593 -13.24 34.55 -4.30
C SER A 593 -12.56 35.64 -3.45
N ALA A 594 -12.33 35.41 -2.16
CA ALA A 594 -11.62 36.30 -1.25
C ALA A 594 -10.09 36.06 -1.18
N ASP A 595 -9.58 35.03 -1.88
CA ASP A 595 -8.22 34.48 -1.69
C ASP A 595 -7.35 34.53 -2.97
N LEU A 596 -7.67 35.43 -3.90
CA LEU A 596 -7.06 35.47 -5.24
C LEU A 596 -5.55 35.82 -5.23
N ASP A 597 -5.02 36.36 -4.13
CA ASP A 597 -3.63 36.81 -4.06
C ASP A 597 -2.61 35.69 -3.71
N ASN A 598 -3.05 34.47 -3.40
CA ASN A 598 -2.12 33.41 -3.00
C ASN A 598 -2.62 31.97 -3.24
N VAL A 599 -3.17 31.70 -4.43
CA VAL A 599 -3.79 30.40 -4.74
C VAL A 599 -2.83 29.20 -4.64
N GLU A 600 -1.53 29.36 -4.94
CA GLU A 600 -0.53 28.32 -4.66
C GLU A 600 -0.36 28.09 -3.16
N LYS A 601 -0.22 29.15 -2.34
CA LYS A 601 -0.11 29.00 -0.89
C LYS A 601 -1.38 28.43 -0.29
N ASN A 602 -2.57 28.90 -0.65
CA ASN A 602 -3.83 28.46 -0.03
C ASN A 602 -4.27 27.05 -0.45
N SER A 603 -4.01 26.62 -1.69
CA SER A 603 -4.27 25.24 -2.11
C SER A 603 -3.28 24.23 -1.49
N LEU A 604 -2.00 24.61 -1.41
CA LEU A 604 -0.97 23.87 -0.67
C LEU A 604 -1.24 23.84 0.84
N ILE A 605 -1.73 24.95 1.43
CA ILE A 605 -2.07 25.05 2.85
C ILE A 605 -3.28 24.18 3.17
N GLY A 606 -4.34 24.21 2.34
CA GLY A 606 -5.54 23.40 2.56
C GLY A 606 -5.28 21.90 2.48
N LEU A 607 -4.73 21.43 1.35
CA LEU A 607 -4.39 20.01 1.18
C LEU A 607 -3.23 19.59 2.07
N GLY A 608 -2.22 20.44 2.24
CA GLY A 608 -1.11 20.20 3.16
C GLY A 608 -1.60 20.03 4.59
N HIS A 609 -2.44 20.94 5.11
CA HIS A 609 -3.02 20.82 6.46
C HIS A 609 -3.86 19.55 6.62
N LEU A 610 -4.69 19.21 5.63
CA LEU A 610 -5.42 17.94 5.64
C LEU A 610 -4.42 16.78 5.73
N MET A 611 -3.35 16.82 4.93
CA MET A 611 -2.40 15.74 4.84
C MET A 611 -1.58 15.56 6.13
N TRP A 612 -1.13 16.65 6.75
CA TRP A 612 -0.48 16.61 8.07
C TRP A 612 -1.43 16.11 9.15
N SER A 613 -2.70 16.56 9.13
CA SER A 613 -3.73 16.07 10.07
C SER A 613 -3.98 14.57 9.90
N ILE A 614 -3.99 14.06 8.66
CA ILE A 614 -4.12 12.63 8.40
C ILE A 614 -2.90 11.89 8.91
N ARG A 615 -1.68 12.32 8.55
CA ARG A 615 -0.41 11.72 9.02
C ARG A 615 -0.41 11.53 10.54
N ASP A 616 -0.81 12.55 11.29
CA ASP A 616 -0.80 12.51 12.76
C ASP A 616 -1.84 11.54 13.35
N GLN A 617 -2.78 11.06 12.53
CA GLN A 617 -3.75 10.01 12.87
C GLN A 617 -3.41 8.65 12.24
N VAL A 618 -2.40 8.59 11.37
CA VAL A 618 -1.91 7.34 10.80
C VAL A 618 -0.96 6.70 11.81
N ASP A 619 -1.44 5.66 12.49
CA ASP A 619 -0.58 4.69 13.15
C ASP A 619 0.05 3.74 12.11
N LEU A 620 1.13 3.02 12.43
CA LEU A 620 1.69 1.98 11.54
C LEU A 620 0.67 0.87 11.21
N TRP A 621 -0.46 0.87 11.92
CA TRP A 621 -1.62 0.03 11.72
C TRP A 621 -2.57 0.57 10.63
N THR A 622 -2.56 1.88 10.27
CA THR A 622 -3.52 2.57 9.36
C THR A 622 -2.95 2.63 7.99
#